data_AF-A0A174WDA8-F1
#
_entry.id   AF-A0A174WDA8-F1
#
_cell.length_a   1.000
_cell.length_b   1.000
_cell.length_c   1.000
_cell.angle_alpha   90.00
_cell.angle_beta   90.00
_cell.angle_gamma   90.00
#
_symmetry.space_group_name_H-M   'P 1'
#
loop_
_entity.id
_entity.type
_entity.pdbx_description
1 polymer ?
#
loop_
_entity_poly.entity_id
_entity_poly.type
_entity_poly.pdbx_seq_one_letter_code
_entity_poly.pdbx_strand_id
1 'polypeptide(L)' 'MRRLRAGGAGMSVPLPRRFAATVRYKEHKDAYRRSFYPGARLEDSKTISFDAEDWYEVLRFCHFVL' A
#
# COMPACT_ATOMS: atom_id res chain seq x y z
N MET A 1 0.57 -16.66 12.89
CA MET A 1 -0.61 -16.49 12.00
C MET A 1 -1.24 -15.12 12.27
N ARG A 2 -0.99 -14.11 11.42
CA ARG A 2 -1.46 -12.71 11.61
C ARG A 2 -2.98 -12.63 11.35
N ARG A 3 -3.76 -12.07 12.27
CA ARG A 3 -5.23 -11.94 12.15
C ARG A 3 -5.68 -10.51 12.43
N LEU A 4 -6.58 -9.97 11.60
CA LEU A 4 -7.19 -8.66 11.82
C LEU A 4 -8.51 -8.92 12.55
N ARG A 5 -8.70 -8.28 13.70
CA ARG A 5 -10.00 -8.32 14.39
C ARG A 5 -10.95 -7.39 13.64
N ALA A 6 -11.93 -7.96 12.95
CA ALA A 6 -13.06 -7.19 12.48
C ALA A 6 -13.91 -6.78 13.70
N GLY A 7 -14.30 -5.52 13.77
CA GLY A 7 -15.12 -4.99 14.86
C GLY A 7 -16.53 -5.57 14.80
N GLY A 8 -16.81 -6.55 15.65
CA GLY A 8 -18.11 -7.21 15.77
C GLY A 8 -17.94 -8.71 15.93
N ALA A 9 -18.22 -9.22 17.14
CA ALA A 9 -18.32 -10.64 17.49
C ALA A 9 -17.19 -11.56 16.95
N GLY A 10 -16.03 -11.57 17.62
CA GLY A 10 -15.11 -12.73 17.68
C GLY A 10 -14.51 -13.28 16.37
N MET A 11 -14.86 -12.75 15.20
CA MET A 11 -14.41 -13.25 13.91
C MET A 11 -13.06 -12.64 13.55
N SER A 12 -12.04 -13.48 13.61
CA SER A 12 -10.71 -13.14 13.14
C SER A 12 -10.59 -13.48 11.66
N VAL A 13 -10.44 -12.47 10.81
CA VAL A 13 -10.20 -12.68 9.38
C VAL A 13 -8.70 -12.97 9.20
N PRO A 14 -8.32 -14.06 8.51
CA PRO A 14 -6.92 -14.31 8.19
C PRO A 14 -6.41 -13.18 7.27
N LEU A 15 -5.28 -12.55 7.62
CA LEU A 15 -4.69 -11.57 6.73
C LEU A 15 -4.15 -12.25 5.45
N PRO A 16 -4.24 -11.59 4.29
CA PRO A 16 -3.50 -11.97 3.10
C PRO A 16 -2.00 -12.15 3.39
N ARG A 17 -1.35 -13.05 2.64
CA ARG A 17 0.11 -13.24 2.69
C ARG A 17 0.87 -12.06 2.09
N ARG A 18 0.27 -11.35 1.14
CA ARG A 18 0.84 -10.21 0.43
C ARG A 18 -0.25 -9.18 0.20
N PHE A 19 0.13 -7.93 0.32
CA PHE A 19 -0.68 -6.75 0.07
C PHE A 19 -0.06 -6.00 -1.10
N ALA A 20 -0.94 -5.48 -1.95
CA ALA A 20 -0.59 -4.54 -3.00
C ALA A 20 -1.35 -3.24 -2.76
N ALA A 21 -0.64 -2.12 -2.82
CA ALA A 21 -1.21 -0.78 -2.75
C ALA A 21 -0.93 -0.07 -4.07
N THR A 22 -1.97 0.51 -4.66
CA THR A 22 -1.88 1.28 -5.90
C THR A 22 -2.44 2.67 -5.65
N VAL A 23 -1.66 3.70 -5.97
CA VAL A 23 -2.06 5.10 -5.80
C VAL A 23 -1.99 5.80 -7.15
N ARG A 24 -3.10 6.44 -7.53
CA ARG A 24 -3.19 7.26 -8.74
C ARG A 24 -3.25 8.73 -8.37
N TYR A 25 -2.36 9.51 -8.96
CA TYR A 25 -2.24 10.96 -8.76
C TYR A 25 -2.99 11.73 -9.82
N LYS A 26 -3.38 12.96 -9.46
CA LYS A 26 -3.95 13.91 -10.42
C LYS A 26 -2.88 14.38 -11.41
N GLU A 27 -1.72 14.78 -10.91
CA GLU A 27 -0.59 15.28 -11.70
C GLU A 27 0.52 14.23 -11.83
N HIS A 28 1.11 14.12 -13.02
CA HIS A 28 2.15 13.12 -13.31
C HIS A 28 3.45 13.37 -12.52
N LYS A 29 3.76 14.65 -12.25
CA LYS A 29 4.91 15.05 -11.43
C LYS A 29 4.85 14.50 -10.01
N ASP A 30 3.64 14.37 -9.45
CA ASP A 30 3.45 13.87 -8.08
C ASP A 30 3.72 12.36 -8.03
N ALA A 31 3.23 11.62 -9.03
CA ALA A 31 3.53 10.19 -9.18
C ALA A 31 5.02 9.95 -9.33
N TYR A 32 5.69 10.70 -10.21
CA TYR A 32 7.13 10.58 -10.44
C TYR A 32 7.94 10.91 -9.17
N ARG A 33 7.58 11.95 -8.43
CA ARG A 33 8.30 12.30 -7.19
C ARG A 33 8.08 11.26 -6.08
N ARG A 34 6.89 10.67 -5.99
CA ARG A 34 6.53 9.72 -4.93
C ARG A 34 6.96 8.28 -5.26
N SER A 35 7.24 7.94 -6.51
CA SER A 35 7.76 6.62 -6.92
C SER A 35 9.17 6.33 -6.41
N PHE A 36 9.91 7.32 -5.91
CA PHE A 36 11.22 7.15 -5.29
C PHE A 36 11.18 6.50 -3.89
N TYR A 37 9.99 6.22 -3.34
CA TYR A 37 9.89 5.39 -2.15
C TYR A 37 10.53 4.02 -2.40
N PRO A 38 11.40 3.51 -1.52
CA PRO A 38 12.04 2.21 -1.71
C PRO A 38 11.04 1.07 -1.97
N GLY A 39 11.20 0.40 -3.11
CA GLY A 39 10.31 -0.70 -3.52
C GLY A 39 9.01 -0.29 -4.19
N ALA A 40 8.72 1.02 -4.32
CA ALA A 40 7.63 1.48 -5.16
C ALA A 40 7.98 1.34 -6.65
N ARG A 41 6.96 1.12 -7.48
CA ARG A 41 7.08 1.07 -8.94
C ARG A 41 6.21 2.14 -9.56
N LEU A 42 6.74 2.85 -10.55
CA LEU A 42 5.95 3.75 -11.40
C LEU A 42 5.33 2.90 -12.51
N GLU A 43 4.04 2.60 -12.38
CA GLU A 43 3.30 1.75 -13.33
C GLU A 43 2.96 2.52 -14.62
N ASP A 44 2.59 3.79 -14.46
CA ASP A 44 2.38 4.74 -15.55
C ASP A 44 2.70 6.16 -15.08
N SER A 45 2.53 7.15 -15.96
CA SER A 45 2.87 8.55 -15.64
C SER A 45 2.15 9.13 -14.42
N LYS A 46 1.04 8.53 -13.97
CA LYS A 46 0.21 8.99 -12.86
C LYS A 46 -0.03 7.93 -11.78
N THR A 47 0.52 6.73 -11.92
CA THR A 47 0.19 5.61 -11.02
C THR A 47 1.46 4.99 -10.45
N ILE A 48 1.49 4.84 -9.13
CA ILE A 48 2.54 4.07 -8.45
C ILE A 48 1.94 2.84 -7.75
N SER A 49 2.70 1.76 -7.67
CA SER A 49 2.36 0.55 -6.92
C SER A 49 3.43 0.21 -5.88
N PHE A 50 3.01 -0.48 -4.82
CA PHE A 50 3.89 -1.02 -3.79
C PHE A 50 3.34 -2.35 -3.28
N ASP A 51 4.23 -3.32 -3.07
CA ASP A 51 3.88 -4.63 -2.52
C ASP A 51 4.61 -4.88 -1.20
N ALA A 52 3.92 -5.46 -0.22
CA ALA A 52 4.53 -5.94 1.02
C ALA A 52 3.79 -7.13 1.62
N GLU A 53 4.49 -7.97 2.38
CA GLU A 53 3.89 -9.07 3.17
C GLU A 53 3.40 -8.59 4.54
N ASP A 54 3.82 -7.40 4.96
CA ASP A 54 3.42 -6.78 6.22
C ASP A 54 2.51 -5.58 5.96
N TRP A 55 1.35 -5.59 6.60
CA TRP A 55 0.40 -4.48 6.56
C TRP A 55 1.01 -3.17 7.08
N TYR A 56 1.92 -3.24 8.06
CA TYR A 56 2.58 -2.05 8.60
C TYR A 56 3.47 -1.36 7.55
N GLU A 57 4.11 -2.11 6.66
CA GLU A 57 4.91 -1.57 5.56
C GLU A 57 4.02 -0.85 4.53
N VAL A 58 2.81 -1.38 4.28
CA VAL A 58 1.80 -0.70 3.44
C VAL A 58 1.36 0.61 4.09
N LEU A 59 1.14 0.63 5.40
CA LEU A 59 0.78 1.87 6.11
C LEU A 59 1.91 2.90 6.08
N ARG A 60 3.17 2.47 6.22
CA ARG A 60 4.34 3.36 6.07
C ARG A 60 4.43 3.94 4.66
N PHE A 61 4.22 3.10 3.64
CA PHE A 61 4.13 3.54 2.26
C PHE A 61 3.03 4.60 2.10
N CYS A 62 1.79 4.29 2.52
CA CYS A 62 0.67 5.23 2.46
C CYS A 62 0.97 6.57 3.16
N HIS A 63 1.61 6.55 4.33
CA HIS A 63 2.00 7.77 5.04
C HIS A 63 2.99 8.65 4.26
N PHE A 64 3.88 8.04 3.49
CA PHE A 64 4.84 8.77 2.67
C PHE A 64 4.21 9.30 1.36
N VAL A 65 3.31 8.53 0.76
CA VAL A 65 2.83 8.77 -0.61
C VAL A 65 1.44 9.38 -0.73
N LEU A 66 0.74 9.69 0.37
CA LEU A 66 -0.57 10.39 0.37
C LEU A 66 -0.40 11.78 1.00
#